data_AF-A0A8J8FD54-F1
#
_entry.id   AF-A0A8J8FD54-F1
#
_cell.length_a   1.000
_cell.length_b   1.000
_cell.length_c   1.000
_cell.angle_alpha   90.00
_cell.angle_beta   90.00
_cell.angle_gamma   90.00
#
_symmetry.space_group_name_H-M   'P 1'
#
loop_
_entity.id
_entity.type
_entity.pdbx_description
1 polymer ?
#
loop_
_entity_poly.entity_id
_entity_poly.type
_entity_poly.pdbx_seq_one_letter_code
_entity_poly.pdbx_strand_id
1 'polypeptide(L)'
;MIYELEKRIWTDKDFENMGWHDSQIYKIRLTEDLELDIDYILRWNKPDLEGLPFTFWVAPATLVFKKIKDLSFDFATGLEDAFEIEDIERPNSENQNHWTIITRQGDFQFICDGFEQFIRQDPFFEFGQTISYSKRNGYCLERTTNQENPIRNREDILEQREKELEHYENVKKRHLKNQELTQLTKLRENNEVDTKTYLIKKKEINDLIFSYSNFLKGTQFESWGSSAG
;
A
#
# COMPACT_ATOMS: atom_id res chain seq x y z
N MET A 1 3.71 2.37 -15.48
CA MET A 1 2.57 3.26 -15.20
C MET A 1 3.07 4.45 -14.41
N ILE A 2 2.53 5.65 -14.62
CA ILE A 2 2.89 6.88 -13.90
C ILE A 2 1.64 7.36 -13.17
N TYR A 3 1.78 7.68 -11.88
CA TYR A 3 0.73 8.37 -11.13
C TYR A 3 0.89 9.87 -11.30
N GLU A 4 -0.16 10.54 -11.77
CA GLU A 4 -0.19 12.00 -11.81
C GLU A 4 -0.74 12.52 -10.47
N LEU A 5 0.11 13.25 -9.74
CA LEU A 5 -0.30 13.90 -8.49
C LEU A 5 -1.21 15.07 -8.80
N GLU A 6 -2.42 15.06 -8.23
CA GLU A 6 -3.32 16.21 -8.26
C GLU A 6 -2.71 17.40 -7.51
N LYS A 7 -2.11 17.14 -6.34
CA LYS A 7 -1.57 18.17 -5.45
C LYS A 7 -0.39 17.65 -4.65
N ARG A 8 0.57 18.53 -4.39
CA ARG A 8 1.76 18.25 -3.55
C ARG A 8 1.59 18.68 -2.09
N ILE A 9 0.71 19.64 -1.83
CA ILE A 9 0.46 20.18 -0.49
C ILE A 9 -1.03 20.07 -0.22
N TRP A 10 -1.43 19.19 0.69
CA TRP A 10 -2.83 19.03 1.10
C TRP A 10 -3.07 19.78 2.41
N THR A 11 -4.28 20.29 2.63
CA THR A 11 -4.66 20.95 3.88
C THR A 11 -5.98 20.40 4.41
N ASP A 12 -6.35 20.83 5.61
CA ASP A 12 -7.66 20.63 6.23
C ASP A 12 -8.87 20.89 5.29
N LYS A 13 -8.74 21.78 4.31
CA LYS A 13 -9.80 22.06 3.33
C LYS A 13 -10.03 20.91 2.35
N ASP A 14 -9.02 20.08 2.15
CA ASP A 14 -9.06 18.93 1.26
C ASP A 14 -9.48 17.65 2.01
N PHE A 15 -9.74 17.72 3.32
CA PHE A 15 -9.89 16.57 4.22
C PHE A 15 -10.86 15.49 3.72
N GLU A 16 -12.02 15.87 3.20
CA GLU A 16 -13.04 14.94 2.69
C GLU A 16 -12.58 14.14 1.46
N ASN A 17 -11.54 14.61 0.77
CA ASN A 17 -10.97 13.95 -0.41
C ASN A 17 -9.72 13.13 -0.06
N MET A 18 -9.28 13.14 1.19
CA MET A 18 -8.07 12.44 1.65
C MET A 18 -8.44 11.07 2.24
N GLY A 19 -7.49 10.13 2.18
CA GLY A 19 -7.61 8.81 2.79
C GLY A 19 -6.53 8.63 3.87
N TRP A 20 -6.95 8.38 5.11
CA TRP A 20 -6.05 8.30 6.26
C TRP A 20 -5.62 6.87 6.61
N HIS A 21 -6.53 5.93 6.37
CA HIS A 21 -6.35 4.50 6.65
C HIS A 21 -5.04 3.96 6.10
N ASP A 22 -4.39 3.18 6.95
CA ASP A 22 -3.21 2.36 6.69
C ASP A 22 -1.94 3.18 6.38
N SER A 23 -1.92 4.46 6.78
CA SER A 23 -0.73 5.30 6.64
C SER A 23 0.25 5.02 7.77
N GLN A 24 1.34 4.31 7.43
CA GLN A 24 2.44 4.03 8.35
C GLN A 24 3.13 5.32 8.81
N ILE A 25 3.31 5.49 10.11
CA ILE A 25 4.12 6.54 10.73
C ILE A 25 5.51 5.98 11.08
N TYR A 26 6.55 6.72 10.72
CA TYR A 26 7.95 6.34 10.97
C TYR A 26 8.66 7.27 11.95
N LYS A 27 8.23 8.52 12.04
CA LYS A 27 8.85 9.52 12.89
C LYS A 27 7.82 10.52 13.37
N ILE A 28 7.91 10.86 14.64
CA ILE A 28 7.09 11.87 15.29
C ILE A 28 8.05 12.95 15.82
N ARG A 29 7.72 14.22 15.56
CA ARG A 29 8.39 15.37 16.19
C ARG A 29 7.33 16.26 16.81
N LEU A 30 7.52 16.51 18.10
CA LEU A 30 6.69 17.41 18.88
C LEU A 30 7.48 18.68 19.21
N THR A 31 7.01 19.80 18.69
CA THR A 31 7.56 21.14 18.96
C THR A 31 6.39 22.10 19.29
N GLU A 32 6.31 23.27 18.68
CA GLU A 32 5.04 24.01 18.59
C GLU A 32 4.03 23.30 17.67
N ASP A 33 4.54 22.52 16.71
CA ASP A 33 3.75 21.71 15.78
C ASP A 33 3.88 20.22 16.12
N LEU A 34 2.85 19.44 15.78
CA LEU A 34 2.92 17.97 15.71
C LEU A 34 3.23 17.57 14.27
N GLU A 35 4.37 16.90 14.07
CA GLU A 35 4.84 16.50 12.74
C GLU A 35 5.05 15.00 12.65
N LEU A 36 4.46 14.40 11.61
CA LEU A 36 4.50 12.97 11.35
C LEU A 36 5.15 12.70 9.99
N ASP A 37 6.12 11.79 9.98
CA ASP A 37 6.67 11.20 8.76
C ASP A 37 5.85 9.97 8.41
N ILE A 38 5.09 10.03 7.33
CA ILE A 38 4.18 8.97 6.92
C ILE A 38 4.47 8.42 5.53
N ASP A 39 4.02 7.19 5.30
CA ASP A 39 3.73 6.67 3.95
C ASP A 39 2.26 6.92 3.64
N TYR A 40 1.98 8.01 2.92
CA TYR A 40 0.61 8.36 2.56
C TYR A 40 0.16 7.55 1.34
N ILE A 41 -0.96 6.84 1.47
CA ILE A 41 -1.54 6.04 0.39
C ILE A 41 -2.44 6.93 -0.47
N LEU A 42 -1.97 7.23 -1.67
CA LEU A 42 -2.71 8.05 -2.65
C LEU A 42 -3.80 7.26 -3.36
N ARG A 43 -3.59 5.95 -3.56
CA ARG A 43 -4.57 5.10 -4.25
C ARG A 43 -4.39 3.63 -3.94
N TRP A 44 -5.51 2.98 -3.69
CA TRP A 44 -5.67 1.54 -3.70
C TRP A 44 -6.05 1.10 -5.11
N ASN A 45 -5.15 0.41 -5.80
CA ASN A 45 -5.41 -0.11 -7.14
C ASN A 45 -6.10 -1.47 -7.00
N LYS A 46 -7.39 -1.52 -7.34
CA LYS A 46 -8.11 -2.78 -7.47
C LYS A 46 -7.42 -3.64 -8.53
N PRO A 47 -7.18 -4.94 -8.28
CA PRO A 47 -6.62 -5.82 -9.29
C PRO A 47 -7.54 -5.91 -10.52
N ASP A 48 -6.93 -6.10 -11.68
CA ASP A 48 -7.61 -6.37 -12.96
C ASP A 48 -8.22 -7.78 -13.02
N LEU A 49 -7.73 -8.70 -12.19
CA LEU A 49 -8.26 -10.05 -12.02
C LEU A 49 -8.84 -10.23 -10.61
N GLU A 50 -10.09 -10.68 -10.54
CA GLU A 50 -10.77 -10.96 -9.27
C GLU A 50 -10.03 -12.02 -8.45
N GLY A 51 -9.87 -11.77 -7.15
CA GLY A 51 -9.18 -12.69 -6.23
C GLY A 51 -7.68 -12.47 -6.10
N LEU A 52 -7.09 -11.51 -6.83
CA LEU A 52 -5.74 -11.03 -6.55
C LEU A 52 -5.72 -9.94 -5.46
N PRO A 53 -4.58 -9.71 -4.78
CA PRO A 53 -4.44 -8.60 -3.83
C PRO A 53 -4.47 -7.22 -4.51
N PHE A 54 -4.77 -6.18 -3.73
CA PHE A 54 -4.60 -4.79 -4.16
C PHE A 54 -3.12 -4.44 -4.30
N THR A 55 -2.82 -3.47 -5.16
CA THR A 55 -1.53 -2.77 -5.17
C THR A 55 -1.74 -1.29 -4.86
N PHE A 56 -0.68 -0.55 -4.59
CA PHE A 56 -0.82 0.78 -3.98
C PHE A 56 0.05 1.81 -4.68
N TRP A 57 -0.45 3.05 -4.73
CA TRP A 57 0.37 4.22 -4.97
C TRP A 57 0.62 4.90 -3.64
N VAL A 58 1.87 4.90 -3.20
CA VAL A 58 2.28 5.38 -1.88
C VAL A 58 3.31 6.48 -2.06
N ALA A 59 3.25 7.54 -1.26
CA ALA A 59 4.26 8.59 -1.29
C ALA A 59 4.73 8.95 0.13
N PRO A 60 6.05 9.16 0.32
CA PRO A 60 6.56 9.66 1.59
C PRO A 60 6.06 11.10 1.80
N ALA A 61 5.40 11.35 2.92
CA ALA A 61 4.76 12.63 3.22
C ALA A 61 5.03 13.12 4.64
N THR A 62 5.08 14.44 4.81
CA THR A 62 5.15 15.08 6.13
C THR A 62 3.78 15.66 6.46
N LEU A 63 3.09 15.10 7.45
CA LEU A 63 1.83 15.63 7.96
C LEU A 63 2.11 16.53 9.17
N VAL A 64 1.58 17.75 9.17
CA VAL A 64 1.89 18.80 10.15
C VAL A 64 0.62 19.42 10.68
N PHE A 65 0.35 19.25 11.97
CA PHE A 65 -0.66 20.02 12.69
C PHE A 65 0.02 21.21 13.37
N LYS A 66 -0.43 22.42 13.05
CA LYS A 66 0.28 23.65 13.45
C LYS A 66 -0.16 24.16 14.80
N LYS A 67 0.78 24.62 15.63
CA LYS A 67 0.53 25.30 16.91
C LYS A 67 -0.43 24.54 17.81
N ILE A 68 -0.16 23.25 18.00
CA ILE A 68 -1.02 22.37 18.77
C ILE A 68 -1.09 22.81 20.24
N LYS A 69 -2.24 22.60 20.88
CA LYS A 69 -2.47 22.83 22.30
C LYS A 69 -3.13 21.61 22.91
N ASP A 70 -3.03 21.49 24.24
CA ASP A 70 -3.72 20.48 25.03
C ASP A 70 -3.52 19.06 24.47
N LEU A 71 -2.28 18.74 24.09
CA LEU A 71 -1.93 17.42 23.58
C LEU A 71 -2.06 16.38 24.69
N SER A 72 -2.92 15.40 24.44
CA SER A 72 -3.01 14.14 25.13
C SER A 72 -2.63 13.03 24.16
N PHE A 73 -1.83 12.07 24.61
CA PHE A 73 -1.56 10.86 23.86
C PHE A 73 -1.45 9.69 24.83
N ASP A 74 -2.04 8.57 24.45
CA ASP A 74 -1.87 7.29 25.12
C ASP A 74 -1.20 6.34 24.13
N PHE A 75 -0.26 5.52 24.59
CA PHE A 75 0.33 4.51 23.72
C PHE A 75 0.58 3.19 24.46
N ALA A 76 0.09 2.11 23.86
CA ALA A 76 0.43 0.75 24.20
C ALA A 76 1.18 0.15 23.00
N THR A 77 2.47 -0.14 23.19
CA THR A 77 3.32 -0.69 22.12
C THR A 77 4.07 -1.93 22.59
N GLY A 78 4.02 -3.00 21.78
CA GLY A 78 5.06 -4.02 21.76
C GLY A 78 6.18 -3.62 20.80
N LEU A 79 7.40 -4.10 21.02
CA LEU A 79 8.60 -3.77 20.22
C LEU A 79 8.48 -4.06 18.71
N GLU A 80 7.44 -4.78 18.27
CA GLU A 80 7.26 -5.26 16.89
C GLU A 80 6.08 -4.59 16.16
N ASP A 81 5.33 -3.70 16.80
CA ASP A 81 4.14 -3.13 16.20
C ASP A 81 4.46 -1.94 15.28
N ALA A 82 4.00 -2.04 14.03
CA ALA A 82 4.00 -0.95 13.08
C ALA A 82 3.07 0.17 13.55
N PHE A 83 3.60 1.38 13.73
CA PHE A 83 2.79 2.55 14.13
C PHE A 83 2.00 3.09 12.92
N GLU A 84 0.68 2.99 12.94
CA GLU A 84 -0.17 3.15 11.75
C GLU A 84 -1.41 3.99 12.06
N ILE A 85 -1.72 4.93 11.17
CA ILE A 85 -2.97 5.71 11.24
C ILE A 85 -4.13 4.81 10.80
N GLU A 86 -5.07 4.58 11.71
CA GLU A 86 -6.36 3.98 11.34
C GLU A 86 -7.27 5.06 10.77
N ASP A 87 -7.43 6.19 11.43
CA ASP A 87 -8.24 7.29 10.91
C ASP A 87 -7.79 8.63 11.52
N ILE A 88 -8.27 9.73 10.97
CA ILE A 88 -8.17 11.05 11.59
C ILE A 88 -9.59 11.57 11.75
N GLU A 89 -9.95 12.02 12.95
CA GLU A 89 -11.22 12.69 13.19
C GLU A 89 -11.00 14.20 13.18
N ARG A 90 -11.74 14.88 12.30
CA ARG A 90 -11.76 16.34 12.25
C ARG A 90 -12.66 16.93 13.35
N PRO A 91 -12.38 18.15 13.81
CA PRO A 91 -13.25 18.84 14.73
C PRO A 91 -14.67 18.98 14.17
N ASN A 92 -15.66 18.72 15.00
CA ASN A 92 -17.07 18.98 14.71
C ASN A 92 -17.57 20.19 15.53
N SER A 93 -18.84 20.56 15.33
CA SER A 93 -19.45 21.72 16.02
C SER A 93 -19.46 21.60 17.55
N GLU A 94 -19.31 20.39 18.09
CA GLU A 94 -19.34 20.12 19.53
C GLU A 94 -17.93 20.17 20.15
N ASN A 95 -16.89 19.85 19.39
CA ASN A 95 -15.52 19.65 19.89
C ASN A 95 -14.50 20.77 19.60
N GLN A 96 -14.94 21.99 19.25
CA GLN A 96 -14.12 23.23 19.21
C GLN A 96 -12.62 23.05 18.83
N ASN A 97 -12.33 22.71 17.57
CA ASN A 97 -10.96 22.54 17.04
C ASN A 97 -10.15 21.36 17.62
N HIS A 98 -10.80 20.40 18.28
CA HIS A 98 -10.16 19.16 18.74
C HIS A 98 -10.01 18.15 17.59
N TRP A 99 -8.78 17.72 17.34
CA TRP A 99 -8.40 16.71 16.37
C TRP A 99 -8.02 15.42 17.09
N THR A 100 -8.40 14.29 16.51
CA THR A 100 -7.97 12.96 16.96
C THR A 100 -7.24 12.26 15.82
N ILE A 101 -6.00 11.82 16.04
CA ILE A 101 -5.34 10.85 15.15
C ILE A 101 -5.49 9.48 15.82
N ILE A 102 -6.32 8.64 15.23
CA ILE A 102 -6.60 7.29 15.72
C ILE A 102 -5.50 6.36 15.19
N THR A 103 -4.84 5.65 16.08
CA THR A 103 -3.82 4.67 15.70
C THR A 103 -4.07 3.33 16.37
N ARG A 104 -3.49 2.27 15.82
CA ARG A 104 -3.57 0.91 16.41
C ARG A 104 -2.95 0.83 17.80
N GLN A 105 -2.04 1.75 18.12
CA GLN A 105 -1.25 1.76 19.34
C GLN A 105 -1.75 2.77 20.37
N GLY A 106 -2.75 3.60 20.02
CA GLY A 106 -3.33 4.62 20.87
C GLY A 106 -3.41 6.00 20.20
N ASP A 107 -4.30 6.84 20.70
CA ASP A 107 -4.74 8.02 19.96
C ASP A 107 -3.96 9.28 20.36
N PHE A 108 -3.79 10.20 19.40
CA PHE A 108 -3.32 11.55 19.66
C PHE A 108 -4.51 12.49 19.64
N GLN A 109 -4.72 13.21 20.73
CA GLN A 109 -5.80 14.17 20.92
C GLN A 109 -5.20 15.55 21.18
N PHE A 110 -5.56 16.56 20.39
CA PHE A 110 -5.01 17.90 20.53
C PHE A 110 -5.90 18.96 19.88
N ILE A 111 -5.66 20.23 20.21
CA ILE A 111 -6.37 21.36 19.61
C ILE A 111 -5.47 22.06 18.59
N CYS A 112 -5.97 22.29 17.38
CA CYS A 112 -5.30 23.14 16.39
C CYS A 112 -6.26 23.67 15.31
N ASP A 113 -5.84 24.68 14.57
CA ASP A 113 -6.67 25.30 13.53
C ASP A 113 -6.75 24.46 12.24
N GLY A 114 -5.86 23.48 12.07
CA GLY A 114 -5.80 22.61 10.90
C GLY A 114 -4.41 22.04 10.65
N PHE A 115 -4.25 21.36 9.52
CA PHE A 115 -2.99 20.72 9.11
C PHE A 115 -2.55 21.10 7.70
N GLU A 116 -1.28 20.82 7.43
CA GLU A 116 -0.72 20.73 6.09
C GLU A 116 -0.01 19.38 5.91
N GLN A 117 -0.16 18.77 4.74
CA GLN A 117 0.57 17.57 4.36
C GLN A 117 1.39 17.80 3.10
N PHE A 118 2.70 17.56 3.19
CA PHE A 118 3.65 17.76 2.11
C PHE A 118 4.02 16.41 1.50
N ILE A 119 3.61 16.14 0.26
CA ILE A 119 4.05 14.99 -0.51
C ILE A 119 5.48 15.25 -0.99
N ARG A 120 6.46 14.59 -0.36
CA ARG A 120 7.88 14.94 -0.51
C ARG A 120 8.48 14.42 -1.81
N GLN A 121 8.04 13.26 -2.27
CA GLN A 121 8.57 12.58 -3.46
C GLN A 121 7.42 12.12 -4.35
N ASP A 122 7.73 11.83 -5.61
CA ASP A 122 6.76 11.21 -6.51
C ASP A 122 6.29 9.85 -5.98
N PRO A 123 5.03 9.46 -6.24
CA PRO A 123 4.50 8.21 -5.72
C PRO A 123 5.28 7.00 -6.23
N PHE A 124 5.38 5.98 -5.38
CA PHE A 124 5.89 4.67 -5.69
C PHE A 124 4.71 3.73 -5.93
N PHE A 125 4.83 2.91 -6.97
CA PHE A 125 3.94 1.78 -7.14
C PHE A 125 4.48 0.64 -6.30
N GLU A 126 3.71 0.20 -5.31
CA GLU A 126 4.11 -0.81 -4.34
C GLU A 126 3.08 -1.95 -4.29
N PHE A 127 3.56 -3.14 -3.93
CA PHE A 127 2.75 -4.34 -3.74
C PHE A 127 2.24 -4.49 -2.30
N GLY A 128 2.57 -3.52 -1.44
CA GLY A 128 2.04 -3.35 -0.09
C GLY A 128 1.81 -1.86 0.20
N GLN A 129 1.34 -1.56 1.40
CA GLN A 129 0.93 -0.21 1.82
C GLN A 129 2.10 0.69 2.24
N THR A 130 3.32 0.14 2.32
CA THR A 130 4.51 0.86 2.77
C THR A 130 5.62 0.86 1.71
N ILE A 131 6.53 1.81 1.84
CA ILE A 131 7.74 1.91 1.03
C ILE A 131 8.92 1.46 1.90
N SER A 132 9.77 0.57 1.41
CA SER A 132 10.95 0.14 2.19
C SER A 132 11.87 1.32 2.56
N TYR A 133 12.51 1.25 3.73
CA TYR A 133 13.44 2.29 4.23
C TYR A 133 14.45 2.77 3.17
N SER A 134 15.06 1.82 2.45
CA SER A 134 16.01 2.11 1.37
C SER A 134 15.34 2.87 0.23
N LYS A 135 14.19 2.38 -0.29
CA LYS A 135 13.45 3.05 -1.37
C LYS A 135 13.00 4.46 -0.98
N ARG A 136 12.65 4.71 0.30
CA ARG A 136 12.22 6.02 0.83
C ARG A 136 13.34 7.07 0.91
N ASN A 137 14.62 6.64 0.91
CA ASN A 137 15.76 7.46 1.29
C ASN A 137 15.71 7.91 2.78
N GLY A 138 15.33 6.99 3.66
CA GLY A 138 15.27 7.22 5.11
C GLY A 138 14.03 7.97 5.59
N TYR A 139 14.06 8.35 6.88
CA TYR A 139 12.96 9.07 7.54
C TYR A 139 13.16 10.58 7.50
N CYS A 140 12.11 11.33 7.20
CA CYS A 140 12.19 12.76 6.93
C CYS A 140 10.96 13.49 7.44
N LEU A 141 11.15 14.69 7.98
CA LEU A 141 10.08 15.58 8.45
C LEU A 141 10.20 16.97 7.81
N GLU A 142 10.86 17.07 6.65
CA GLU A 142 10.96 18.34 5.94
C GLU A 142 9.62 18.67 5.30
N ARG A 143 9.25 19.95 5.35
CA ARG A 143 8.04 20.49 4.73
C ARG A 143 8.34 20.90 3.29
N THR A 144 8.75 19.91 2.49
CA THR A 144 9.18 20.06 1.10
C THR A 144 8.34 19.20 0.17
N THR A 145 8.26 19.57 -1.10
CA THR A 145 7.51 18.85 -2.13
C THR A 145 8.38 18.28 -3.26
N ASN A 146 9.68 18.58 -3.19
CA ASN A 146 10.70 18.23 -4.18
C ASN A 146 11.93 17.61 -3.52
N GLN A 147 11.72 16.70 -2.57
CA GLN A 147 12.81 15.97 -1.94
C GLN A 147 13.53 15.12 -2.98
N GLU A 148 14.83 15.35 -3.14
CA GLU A 148 15.67 14.50 -3.99
C GLU A 148 15.81 13.10 -3.37
N ASN A 149 15.67 12.08 -4.21
CA ASN A 149 15.91 10.70 -3.84
C ASN A 149 16.91 10.07 -4.83
N PRO A 150 18.20 10.02 -4.48
CA PRO A 150 19.23 9.47 -5.36
C PRO A 150 19.07 7.95 -5.58
N ILE A 151 18.34 7.26 -4.70
CA ILE A 151 18.10 5.82 -4.78
C ILE A 151 17.02 5.50 -5.83
N ARG A 152 16.08 6.43 -6.06
CA ARG A 152 14.92 6.20 -6.94
C ARG A 152 15.28 5.80 -8.37
N ASN A 153 16.35 6.38 -8.91
CA ASN A 153 16.81 6.17 -10.28
C ASN A 153 18.10 5.34 -10.36
N ARG A 154 18.50 4.67 -9.26
CA ARG A 154 19.66 3.78 -9.25
C ARG A 154 19.33 2.54 -10.09
N GLU A 155 20.27 2.11 -10.93
CA GLU A 155 20.06 1.07 -11.95
C GLU A 155 19.54 -0.24 -11.34
N ASP A 156 20.18 -0.75 -10.31
CA ASP A 156 19.76 -1.97 -9.59
C ASP A 156 18.37 -1.85 -8.92
N ILE A 157 17.96 -0.65 -8.51
CA ILE A 157 16.60 -0.41 -7.98
C ILE A 157 15.57 -0.45 -9.12
N LEU A 158 15.92 0.08 -10.30
CA LEU A 158 15.06 -0.02 -11.48
C LEU A 158 14.93 -1.48 -11.93
N GLU A 159 16.04 -2.22 -12.00
CA GLU A 159 16.06 -3.65 -12.32
C GLU A 159 15.23 -4.47 -11.32
N GLN A 160 15.36 -4.18 -10.02
CA GLN A 160 14.55 -4.85 -9.00
C GLN A 160 13.05 -4.61 -9.23
N ARG A 161 12.64 -3.37 -9.55
CA ARG A 161 11.23 -3.03 -9.81
C ARG A 161 10.70 -3.69 -11.08
N GLU A 162 11.50 -3.74 -12.14
CA GLU A 162 11.14 -4.46 -13.36
C GLU A 162 10.93 -5.95 -13.08
N LYS A 163 11.80 -6.55 -12.27
CA LYS A 163 11.68 -7.94 -11.85
C LYS A 163 10.44 -8.18 -10.97
N GLU A 164 10.14 -7.27 -10.04
CA GLU A 164 8.92 -7.34 -9.23
C GLU A 164 7.65 -7.28 -10.11
N LEU A 165 7.64 -6.43 -11.15
CA LEU A 165 6.55 -6.37 -12.12
C LEU A 165 6.46 -7.66 -12.96
N GLU A 166 7.58 -8.23 -13.39
CA GLU A 166 7.60 -9.51 -14.11
C GLU A 166 7.02 -10.65 -13.25
N HIS A 167 7.41 -10.72 -11.97
CA HIS A 167 6.82 -11.67 -11.03
C HIS A 167 5.31 -11.45 -10.88
N TYR A 168 4.86 -10.21 -10.74
CA TYR A 168 3.43 -9.92 -10.67
C TYR A 168 2.66 -10.35 -11.93
N GLU A 169 3.25 -10.19 -13.12
CA GLU A 169 2.65 -10.71 -14.35
C GLU A 169 2.60 -12.25 -14.37
N ASN A 170 3.60 -12.94 -13.78
CA ASN A 170 3.54 -14.39 -13.60
C ASN A 170 2.48 -14.81 -12.56
N VAL A 171 2.20 -14.01 -11.53
CA VAL A 171 1.05 -14.22 -10.63
C VAL A 171 -0.25 -14.21 -11.42
N LYS A 172 -0.46 -13.20 -12.27
CA LYS A 172 -1.68 -13.11 -13.11
C LYS A 172 -1.83 -14.32 -14.02
N LYS A 173 -0.77 -14.71 -14.72
CA LYS A 173 -0.78 -15.88 -15.60
C LYS A 173 -1.10 -17.17 -14.82
N ARG A 174 -0.49 -17.37 -13.65
CA ARG A 174 -0.79 -18.50 -12.77
C ARG A 174 -2.25 -18.50 -12.33
N HIS A 175 -2.76 -17.35 -11.91
CA HIS A 175 -4.13 -17.19 -11.45
C HIS A 175 -5.15 -17.52 -12.54
N LEU A 176 -4.96 -16.99 -13.75
CA LEU A 176 -5.81 -17.32 -14.91
C LEU A 176 -5.80 -18.82 -15.23
N LYS A 177 -4.64 -19.48 -15.14
CA LYS A 177 -4.55 -20.92 -15.36
C LYS A 177 -5.23 -21.73 -14.27
N ASN A 178 -5.20 -21.28 -13.01
CA ASN A 178 -5.99 -21.89 -11.93
C ASN A 178 -7.50 -21.76 -12.19
N GLN A 179 -7.97 -20.60 -12.67
CA GLN A 179 -9.37 -20.41 -13.05
C GLN A 179 -9.76 -21.31 -14.23
N GLU A 180 -8.91 -21.41 -15.26
CA GLU A 180 -9.11 -22.30 -16.41
C GLU A 180 -9.19 -23.77 -15.97
N LEU A 181 -8.32 -24.22 -15.06
CA LEU A 181 -8.36 -25.57 -14.51
C LEU A 181 -9.66 -25.85 -13.75
N THR A 182 -10.13 -24.87 -12.99
CA THR A 182 -11.40 -24.96 -12.24
C THR A 182 -12.58 -25.09 -13.21
N GLN A 183 -12.62 -24.28 -14.26
CA GLN A 183 -13.65 -24.36 -15.31
C GLN A 183 -13.61 -25.70 -16.05
N LEU A 184 -12.42 -26.16 -16.45
CA LEU A 184 -12.23 -27.45 -17.11
C LEU A 184 -12.72 -28.62 -16.23
N THR A 185 -12.52 -28.53 -14.91
CA THR A 185 -13.01 -29.53 -13.96
C THR A 185 -14.53 -29.55 -13.89
N LYS A 186 -15.18 -28.38 -13.82
CA LYS A 186 -16.65 -28.27 -13.87
C LYS A 186 -17.24 -28.83 -15.17
N LEU A 187 -16.64 -28.52 -16.33
CA LEU A 187 -17.06 -29.08 -17.62
C LEU A 187 -16.98 -30.61 -17.62
N ARG A 188 -15.95 -31.18 -16.99
CA ARG A 188 -15.78 -32.63 -16.88
C ARG A 188 -16.85 -33.25 -15.97
N GLU A 189 -17.16 -32.62 -14.84
CA GLU A 189 -18.22 -33.04 -13.91
C GLU A 189 -19.60 -33.02 -14.58
N ASN A 190 -19.86 -32.04 -15.44
CA ASN A 190 -21.08 -31.93 -16.24
C ASN A 190 -21.11 -32.87 -17.46
N ASN A 191 -20.07 -33.69 -17.69
CA ASN A 191 -19.90 -34.53 -18.88
C ASN A 191 -19.89 -33.76 -20.23
N GLU A 192 -19.52 -32.47 -20.20
CA GLU A 192 -19.42 -31.61 -21.39
C GLU A 192 -18.08 -31.76 -22.13
N VAL A 193 -17.12 -32.48 -21.54
CA VAL A 193 -15.83 -32.81 -22.16
C VAL A 193 -15.49 -34.29 -21.94
N ASP A 194 -14.99 -34.94 -22.99
CA ASP A 194 -14.57 -36.34 -22.93
C ASP A 194 -13.29 -36.50 -22.10
N THR A 195 -13.09 -37.71 -21.55
CA THR A 195 -11.98 -38.01 -20.66
C THR A 195 -10.61 -37.74 -21.29
N LYS A 196 -10.42 -38.07 -22.57
CA LYS A 196 -9.11 -37.93 -23.22
C LYS A 196 -8.77 -36.45 -23.39
N THR A 197 -9.70 -35.65 -23.90
CA THR A 197 -9.52 -34.20 -24.05
C THR A 197 -9.30 -33.52 -22.70
N TYR A 198 -10.05 -33.91 -21.67
CA TYR A 198 -9.87 -33.40 -20.32
C TYR A 198 -8.45 -33.66 -19.79
N LEU A 199 -7.95 -34.89 -19.89
CA LEU A 199 -6.63 -35.25 -19.36
C LEU A 199 -5.49 -34.51 -20.06
N ILE A 200 -5.57 -34.36 -21.39
CA ILE A 200 -4.56 -33.64 -22.18
C ILE A 200 -4.52 -32.16 -21.75
N LYS A 201 -5.67 -31.47 -21.76
CA LYS A 201 -5.75 -30.06 -21.37
C LYS A 201 -5.33 -29.84 -19.91
N LYS A 202 -5.78 -30.72 -19.00
CA LYS A 202 -5.41 -30.65 -17.58
C LYS A 202 -3.90 -30.72 -17.39
N LYS A 203 -3.22 -31.61 -18.12
CA LYS A 203 -1.76 -31.72 -18.07
C LYS A 203 -1.10 -30.43 -18.55
N GLU A 204 -1.50 -29.91 -19.71
CA GLU A 204 -0.95 -28.66 -20.27
C GLU A 204 -1.13 -27.47 -19.32
N ILE A 205 -2.31 -27.32 -18.72
CA ILE A 205 -2.60 -26.27 -17.74
C ILE A 205 -1.72 -26.43 -16.50
N ASN A 206 -1.60 -27.65 -15.97
CA ASN A 206 -0.76 -27.92 -14.79
C ASN A 206 0.73 -27.65 -15.06
N ASP A 207 1.23 -28.01 -16.24
CA ASP A 207 2.63 -27.74 -16.62
C ASP A 207 2.90 -26.22 -16.65
N LEU A 208 1.95 -25.42 -17.13
CA LEU A 208 2.03 -23.96 -17.09
C LEU A 208 1.95 -23.40 -15.66
N ILE A 209 1.01 -23.88 -14.84
CA ILE A 209 0.91 -23.49 -13.42
C ILE A 209 2.21 -23.78 -12.69
N PHE A 210 2.81 -24.95 -12.92
CA PHE A 210 4.09 -25.34 -12.34
C PHE A 210 5.21 -24.41 -12.79
N SER A 211 5.30 -24.11 -14.09
CA SER A 211 6.28 -23.17 -14.64
C SER A 211 6.18 -21.79 -13.98
N TYR A 212 4.97 -21.19 -13.94
CA TYR A 212 4.78 -19.90 -13.28
C TYR A 212 5.09 -19.94 -11.79
N SER A 213 4.73 -21.04 -11.10
CA SER A 213 5.06 -21.20 -9.68
C SER A 213 6.57 -21.26 -9.42
N ASN A 214 7.35 -21.87 -10.33
CA ASN A 214 8.80 -21.87 -10.22
C ASN A 214 9.42 -20.47 -10.35
N PHE A 215 8.88 -19.61 -11.23
CA PHE A 215 9.32 -18.21 -11.32
C PHE A 215 9.01 -17.40 -10.06
N LEU A 216 7.98 -17.78 -9.30
CA LEU A 216 7.55 -17.07 -8.09
C LEU A 216 8.20 -17.61 -6.81
N LYS A 217 8.87 -18.75 -6.87
CA LYS A 217 9.47 -19.40 -5.71
C LYS A 217 10.56 -18.53 -5.08
N GLY A 218 10.48 -18.33 -3.76
CA GLY A 218 11.40 -17.48 -3.00
C GLY A 218 11.16 -15.99 -3.18
N THR A 219 10.08 -15.59 -3.86
CA THR A 219 9.69 -14.18 -4.02
C THR A 219 8.56 -13.83 -3.05
N GLN A 220 8.34 -12.54 -2.81
CA GLN A 220 7.19 -12.06 -2.01
C GLN A 220 5.82 -12.48 -2.59
N PHE A 221 5.78 -12.91 -3.85
CA PHE A 221 4.58 -13.29 -4.58
C PHE A 221 4.31 -14.80 -4.59
N GLU A 222 5.14 -15.61 -3.91
CA GLU A 222 5.05 -17.07 -3.96
C GLU A 222 3.64 -17.58 -3.63
N SER A 223 2.97 -16.95 -2.65
CA SER A 223 1.61 -17.27 -2.20
C SER A 223 0.49 -16.52 -2.95
N TRP A 224 0.80 -15.60 -3.86
CA TRP A 224 -0.22 -14.75 -4.49
C TRP A 224 -0.94 -15.46 -5.63
N GLY A 225 -2.27 -15.53 -5.58
CA GLY A 225 -3.05 -16.17 -6.66
C GLY A 225 -2.83 -17.68 -6.78
N SER A 226 -2.20 -18.31 -5.78
CA SER A 226 -2.41 -19.73 -5.53
C SER A 226 -3.84 -19.90 -5.02
N SER A 227 -4.59 -20.83 -5.59
CA SER A 227 -5.82 -21.29 -4.96
C SER A 227 -5.46 -21.79 -3.55
N ALA A 228 -5.87 -21.04 -2.52
CA ALA A 228 -6.12 -21.66 -1.23
C ALA A 228 -7.12 -22.80 -1.50
N GLY A 229 -6.87 -23.97 -0.92
CA GLY A 229 -7.65 -25.19 -1.15
C GLY A 229 -9.16 -24.99 -1.04
#